data_AF-A0A077ZT40-F1
#
_entry.id   AF-A0A077ZT40-F1
#
_cell.length_a   1.000
_cell.length_b   1.000
_cell.length_c   1.000
_cell.angle_alpha   90.00
_cell.angle_beta   90.00
_cell.angle_gamma   90.00
#
_symmetry.space_group_name_H-M   'P 1'
#
loop_
_entity.id
_entity.type
_entity.pdbx_description
1 polymer ?
#
loop_
_entity_poly.entity_id
_entity_poly.type
_entity_poly.pdbx_seq_one_letter_code
_entity_poly.pdbx_strand_id
1 'polypeptide(L)'
;MSLPDDRTFFTGHYHSYKWNKKLCFEARDSLFECADQQENSNKYRCPDQLYAYEMWCPPDFRKVHSSLRRKHKIDDQVYDAESLRKINTSKQIISTNHVATY
;
A
#
# COMPACT_ATOMS: atom_id res chain seq x y z
N MET A 1 -30.48 -5.39 13.22
CA MET A 1 -29.86 -4.33 12.41
C MET A 1 -28.52 -4.85 11.94
N SER A 2 -28.46 -5.35 10.70
CA SER A 2 -27.24 -5.79 10.05
C SER A 2 -26.42 -4.57 9.65
N LEU A 3 -25.16 -4.50 10.09
CA LEU A 3 -24.22 -3.47 9.68
C LEU A 3 -23.99 -3.57 8.17
N PRO A 4 -24.07 -2.47 7.40
CA PRO A 4 -23.81 -2.50 5.98
C PRO A 4 -22.35 -2.86 5.73
N ASP A 5 -22.13 -3.82 4.82
CA ASP A 5 -20.83 -4.24 4.31
C ASP A 5 -20.01 -3.02 3.81
N ASP A 6 -18.95 -2.67 4.53
CA ASP A 6 -17.98 -1.60 4.20
C ASP A 6 -17.34 -1.77 2.80
N ARG A 7 -17.47 -2.94 2.17
CA ARG A 7 -17.00 -3.17 0.79
C ARG A 7 -17.79 -2.39 -0.26
N THR A 8 -19.01 -1.95 0.03
CA THR A 8 -19.92 -1.38 -0.98
C THR A 8 -19.73 0.11 -1.20
N PHE A 9 -19.11 0.83 -0.25
CA PHE A 9 -18.82 2.26 -0.39
C PHE A 9 -17.53 2.56 -1.16
N PHE A 10 -16.57 1.64 -1.17
CA PHE A 10 -15.28 1.85 -1.85
C PHE A 10 -15.33 1.65 -3.38
N THR A 11 -16.36 0.99 -3.90
CA THR A 11 -16.47 0.63 -5.32
C THR A 11 -17.40 1.53 -6.12
N GLY A 12 -18.22 2.35 -5.48
CA GLY A 12 -19.35 3.05 -6.13
C GLY A 12 -18.98 4.21 -7.05
N HIS A 13 -17.83 4.87 -6.87
CA HIS A 13 -17.47 6.09 -7.64
C HIS A 13 -16.19 5.95 -8.45
N TYR A 14 -15.47 4.84 -8.33
CA TYR A 14 -14.21 4.65 -9.06
C TYR A 14 -14.40 4.60 -10.59
N HIS A 15 -15.58 4.15 -11.03
CA HIS A 15 -15.97 4.04 -12.44
C HIS A 15 -16.69 5.27 -13.00
N SER A 16 -17.14 6.21 -12.16
CA SER A 16 -17.89 7.40 -12.64
C SER A 16 -16.98 8.53 -13.12
N TYR A 17 -15.75 8.59 -12.62
CA TYR A 17 -14.77 9.57 -13.08
C TYR A 17 -14.15 9.13 -14.41
N LYS A 18 -14.28 9.96 -15.46
CA LYS A 18 -13.41 9.89 -16.64
C LYS A 18 -12.12 10.64 -16.32
N TRP A 19 -11.15 9.95 -15.74
CA TRP A 19 -9.81 10.49 -15.43
C TRP A 19 -8.73 9.74 -16.19
N ASN A 20 -7.61 10.42 -16.46
CA ASN A 20 -6.48 9.81 -17.13
C ASN A 20 -5.66 9.00 -16.13
N LYS A 21 -5.87 7.68 -16.14
CA LYS A 21 -5.16 6.74 -15.26
C LYS A 21 -3.64 6.90 -15.38
N LYS A 22 -3.12 6.99 -16.61
CA LYS A 22 -1.68 7.08 -16.86
C LYS A 22 -1.08 8.31 -16.14
N LEU A 23 -1.66 9.49 -16.39
CA LEU A 23 -1.17 10.74 -15.79
C LEU A 23 -1.29 10.75 -14.27
N CYS A 24 -2.34 10.17 -13.72
CA CYS A 24 -2.48 10.06 -12.27
C CYS A 24 -1.45 9.10 -11.66
N PHE A 25 -1.16 7.96 -12.29
CA PHE A 25 -0.10 7.06 -11.80
C PHE A 25 1.27 7.72 -11.86
N GLU A 26 1.59 8.43 -12.94
CA GLU A 26 2.85 9.20 -13.06
C GLU A 26 2.93 10.31 -12.00
N ALA A 27 1.87 11.09 -11.82
CA ALA A 27 1.81 12.14 -10.80
C ALA A 27 1.93 11.56 -9.38
N ARG A 28 1.28 10.42 -9.10
CA ARG A 28 1.39 9.71 -7.83
C ARG A 28 2.83 9.32 -7.53
N ASP A 29 3.48 8.69 -8.50
CA ASP A 29 4.82 8.15 -8.32
C ASP A 29 5.82 9.29 -8.11
N SER A 30 5.71 10.37 -8.89
CA SER A 30 6.54 11.58 -8.70
C SER A 30 6.34 12.25 -7.33
N LEU A 31 5.10 12.30 -6.80
CA LEU A 31 4.83 12.84 -5.46
C LEU A 31 5.42 11.96 -4.38
N PHE A 32 5.34 10.64 -4.53
CA PHE A 32 5.85 9.70 -3.55
C PHE A 32 7.37 9.68 -3.53
N GLU A 33 8.00 9.71 -4.71
CA GLU A 33 9.45 9.87 -4.85
C GLU A 33 9.94 11.15 -4.18
N CYS A 34 9.29 12.29 -4.46
CA CYS A 34 9.64 13.55 -3.81
C CYS A 34 9.41 13.50 -2.29
N ALA A 35 8.32 12.87 -1.83
CA ALA A 35 8.07 12.72 -0.40
C ALA A 35 9.08 11.79 0.29
N ASP A 36 9.55 10.72 -0.37
CA ASP A 36 10.52 9.78 0.20
C ASP A 36 11.94 10.34 0.22
N GLN A 37 12.27 11.30 -0.63
CA GLN A 37 13.51 12.09 -0.53
C GLN A 37 13.54 13.01 0.70
N GLN A 38 12.38 13.31 1.30
CA GLN A 38 12.29 14.17 2.49
C GLN A 38 12.39 13.32 3.77
N GLU A 39 13.23 13.75 4.72
CA GLU A 39 13.42 13.04 6.00
C GLU A 39 12.11 12.80 6.77
N ASN A 40 11.13 13.69 6.65
CA ASN A 40 9.85 13.60 7.36
C ASN A 40 8.70 13.02 6.51
N SER A 41 8.96 12.53 5.30
CA SER A 41 7.91 12.04 4.38
C SER A 41 6.78 13.06 4.13
N ASN A 42 7.07 14.36 4.23
CA ASN A 42 6.06 15.40 4.19
C ASN A 42 5.71 15.78 2.75
N LYS A 43 4.56 15.30 2.27
CA LYS A 43 4.03 15.59 0.92
C LYS A 43 3.79 17.09 0.63
N TYR A 44 3.64 17.93 1.66
CA TYR A 44 3.43 19.38 1.47
C TYR A 44 4.71 20.12 1.07
N ARG A 45 5.88 19.47 1.15
CA ARG A 45 7.15 20.03 0.64
C ARG A 45 7.30 19.90 -0.88
N CYS A 46 6.40 19.16 -1.53
CA CYS A 46 6.39 18.91 -2.97
C CYS A 46 5.10 19.50 -3.58
N PRO A 47 4.94 20.85 -3.58
CA PRO A 47 3.67 21.48 -3.93
C PRO A 47 3.26 21.22 -5.39
N ASP A 48 4.22 21.19 -6.32
CA ASP A 48 3.93 20.98 -7.75
C ASP A 48 3.45 19.56 -8.03
N GLN A 49 4.13 18.56 -7.46
CA GLN A 49 3.76 17.15 -7.58
C GLN A 49 2.45 16.87 -6.84
N LEU A 50 2.23 17.53 -5.70
CA LEU A 50 0.99 17.41 -4.96
C LEU A 50 -0.16 17.94 -5.82
N TYR A 51 -0.01 19.13 -6.39
CA TYR A 51 -1.02 19.72 -7.27
C TYR A 51 -1.33 18.82 -8.47
N ALA A 52 -0.31 18.30 -9.16
CA ALA A 52 -0.50 17.37 -10.27
C ALA A 52 -1.28 16.11 -9.83
N TYR A 53 -0.95 15.56 -8.66
CA TYR A 53 -1.64 14.42 -8.10
C TYR A 53 -3.12 14.74 -7.78
N GLU A 54 -3.42 15.92 -7.24
CA GLU A 54 -4.80 16.32 -6.96
C GLU A 54 -5.62 16.61 -8.22
N MET A 55 -4.97 17.12 -9.27
CA MET A 55 -5.59 17.45 -10.56
C MET A 55 -5.92 16.20 -11.37
N TRP A 56 -4.99 15.23 -11.44
CA TRP A 56 -5.16 14.03 -12.27
C TRP A 56 -5.87 12.87 -11.56
N CYS A 57 -5.79 12.79 -10.22
CA CYS A 57 -6.31 11.65 -9.48
C CYS A 57 -7.62 11.98 -8.73
N PRO A 58 -8.67 11.15 -8.88
CA PRO A 58 -9.91 11.29 -8.12
C PRO A 58 -9.68 11.23 -6.60
N PRO A 59 -10.48 11.94 -5.79
CA PRO A 59 -10.36 11.93 -4.33
C PRO A 59 -10.39 10.53 -3.71
N ASP A 60 -11.22 9.63 -4.25
CA ASP A 60 -11.34 8.26 -3.74
C ASP A 60 -10.09 7.43 -4.00
N PHE A 61 -9.50 7.58 -5.20
CA PHE A 61 -8.20 6.99 -5.53
C PHE A 61 -7.13 7.48 -4.55
N ARG A 62 -7.08 8.79 -4.30
CA ARG A 62 -6.11 9.41 -3.41
C ARG A 62 -6.22 8.89 -1.97
N LYS A 63 -7.45 8.71 -1.47
CA LYS A 63 -7.72 8.13 -0.14
C LYS A 63 -7.22 6.69 -0.04
N VAL A 64 -7.60 5.84 -1.00
CA VAL A 64 -7.21 4.42 -0.99
C VAL A 64 -5.69 4.28 -1.07
N HIS A 65 -5.03 4.97 -1.99
CA HIS A 65 -3.59 4.88 -2.16
C HIS A 65 -2.80 5.47 -0.99
N SER A 66 -3.33 6.49 -0.30
CA SER A 66 -2.70 6.99 0.93
C SER A 66 -2.72 5.93 2.05
N SER A 67 -3.84 5.23 2.21
CA SER A 67 -3.98 4.14 3.17
C SER A 67 -3.11 2.94 2.81
N LEU A 68 -3.07 2.56 1.52
CA LEU A 68 -2.20 1.50 1.03
C LEU A 68 -0.72 1.83 1.27
N ARG A 69 -0.27 3.05 0.95
CA ARG A 69 1.13 3.45 1.17
C ARG A 69 1.51 3.37 2.66
N ARG A 70 0.61 3.78 3.56
CA ARG A 70 0.85 3.63 5.01
C ARG A 70 1.02 2.15 5.39
N LYS A 71 0.17 1.27 4.86
CA LYS A 71 0.31 -0.18 5.09
C LYS A 71 1.63 -0.71 4.56
N HIS A 72 2.00 -0.37 3.32
CA HIS A 72 3.30 -0.74 2.74
C HIS A 72 4.47 -0.27 3.61
N LYS A 73 4.47 0.98 4.08
CA LYS A 73 5.53 1.48 4.97
C LYS A 73 5.61 0.70 6.29
N ILE A 74 4.48 0.26 6.83
CA ILE A 74 4.45 -0.57 8.05
C ILE A 74 4.93 -1.98 7.73
N ASP A 75 4.46 -2.59 6.64
CA ASP A 75 4.86 -3.93 6.22
C ASP A 75 6.36 -3.98 5.92
N ASP A 76 6.92 -2.96 5.26
CA ASP A 76 8.36 -2.84 5.00
C ASP A 76 9.18 -2.74 6.30
N GLN A 77 8.64 -2.11 7.34
CA GLN A 77 9.27 -2.04 8.67
C GLN A 77 9.14 -3.35 9.46
N VAL A 78 8.00 -4.04 9.32
CA VAL A 78 7.68 -5.25 10.09
C VAL A 78 8.34 -6.49 9.49
N TYR A 79 8.39 -6.59 8.16
CA TYR A 79 8.94 -7.73 7.43
C TYR A 79 10.37 -7.50 6.96
N ASP A 80 11.22 -7.00 7.85
CA ASP A 80 12.66 -6.90 7.57
C ASP A 80 13.26 -8.31 7.35
N ALA A 81 14.35 -8.41 6.59
CA ALA A 81 14.99 -9.67 6.23
C ALA A 81 15.33 -10.55 7.45
N GLU A 82 15.66 -9.93 8.58
CA GLU A 82 15.89 -10.64 9.84
C GLU A 82 14.61 -11.27 10.42
N SER A 83 13.49 -10.56 10.35
CA SER A 83 12.19 -11.04 10.81
C SER A 83 11.70 -12.21 9.96
N LEU A 84 11.86 -12.12 8.63
CA LEU A 84 11.52 -13.18 7.69
C LEU A 84 12.38 -14.43 7.89
N ARG A 85 13.68 -14.26 8.20
CA ARG A 85 14.55 -15.38 8.57
C ARG A 85 14.04 -16.11 9.80
N LYS A 86 13.69 -15.40 10.88
CA LYS A 86 13.14 -16.00 12.11
C LYS A 86 11.83 -16.76 11.85
N ILE A 87 10.93 -16.19 11.04
CA ILE A 87 9.66 -16.85 10.66
C ILE A 87 9.91 -18.11 9.83
N ASN A 88 10.87 -18.06 8.89
CA ASN A 88 11.21 -19.22 8.09
C ASN A 88 11.86 -20.33 8.95
N THR A 89 12.76 -19.97 9.88
CA THR A 89 13.37 -20.94 10.80
C THR A 89 12.34 -21.58 11.74
N SER A 90 11.36 -20.82 12.25
CA SER A 90 10.32 -21.37 13.12
C SER A 90 9.35 -22.30 12.40
N LYS A 91 9.12 -22.09 11.10
CA LYS A 91 8.27 -22.94 10.26
C LYS A 91 9.01 -24.13 9.63
N GLN A 92 10.33 -24.19 9.73
CA GLN A 92 11.17 -25.27 9.20
C GLN A 92 11.23 -26.51 10.10
N ILE A 93 10.51 -26.55 11.23
CA ILE A 93 10.39 -27.77 12.05
C ILE A 93 9.47 -28.75 11.31
N ILE A 94 10.02 -29.43 10.31
CA ILE A 94 9.41 -30.62 9.72
C ILE A 94 9.42 -31.66 10.84
N SER A 95 8.24 -31.99 11.36
CA SER A 95 8.01 -33.12 12.24
C SER A 95 8.45 -34.40 11.52
N THR A 96 9.71 -34.81 11.72
CA THR A 96 10.24 -36.11 11.29
C THR A 96 9.72 -37.21 12.22
N ASN A 97 8.41 -37.42 12.23
CA ASN A 97 7.77 -38.58 12.84
C ASN A 97 7.16 -39.46 11.74
N HIS A 98 8.00 -39.94 10.83
CA HIS A 98 7.73 -41.18 10.10
C HIS A 98 8.86 -42.16 10.44
N VAL A 99 8.66 -42.86 11.56
CA VAL A 99 9.40 -44.07 11.88
C VAL A 99 9.03 -45.10 10.81
N ALA A 100 9.93 -45.33 9.86
CA ALA A 100 9.86 -46.48 8.97
C ALA A 100 10.31 -47.70 9.78
N THR A 101 9.34 -48.46 10.29
CA THR A 101 9.56 -49.78 10.89
C THR A 101 9.91 -50.74 9.75
N TYR A 102 11.12 -51.32 9.83
CA TYR A 102 11.58 -52.44 9.00
C TYR A 102 10.94 -53.76 9.46
#